data_AF-A0A7G9GLD7-F1
#
_entry.id   AF-A0A7G9GLD7-F1
#
_cell.length_a   1.000
_cell.length_b   1.000
_cell.length_c   1.000
_cell.angle_alpha   90.00
_cell.angle_beta   90.00
_cell.angle_gamma   90.00
#
_symmetry.space_group_name_H-M   'P 1'
#
loop_
_entity.id
_entity.type
_entity.pdbx_description
1 polymer ?
#
loop_
_entity_poly.entity_id
_entity_poly.type
_entity_poly.pdbx_seq_one_letter_code
_entity_poly.pdbx_strand_id
1 'polypeptide(L)'
;MTSEIINEQLQRIKEKIPLIQKYYHHNIFEPPLSEVEVLAYEKAHHIRLPEDYRKFITTIASAGEKPFYGLYDIIKPKPEYEMNSIPEKPFPYTIDAPLLIYQIDDDTYEMLMEEENDEICRGYLVLCQEGCGMTNILVVNSGDETTYGTMWFFDLSNDFGIAPIFKPGTKEPMHFLDWIEYWIDFTLQADDDDDFGFIELT
;
A
#
# COMPACT_ATOMS: atom_id res chain seq x y z
N MET A 1 -5.93 14.85 0.97
CA MET A 1 -5.63 15.59 -0.27
C MET A 1 -6.91 16.17 -0.87
N THR A 2 -6.85 17.28 -1.63
CA THR A 2 -8.03 17.79 -2.36
C THR A 2 -8.21 17.04 -3.68
N SER A 3 -9.44 16.97 -4.20
CA SER A 3 -9.73 16.28 -5.46
C SER A 3 -8.99 16.86 -6.67
N GLU A 4 -8.63 18.15 -6.65
CA GLU A 4 -7.83 18.81 -7.69
C GLU A 4 -6.39 18.28 -7.71
N ILE A 5 -5.72 18.25 -6.56
CA ILE A 5 -4.36 17.71 -6.41
C ILE A 5 -4.30 16.25 -6.87
N ILE A 6 -5.30 15.45 -6.48
CA ILE A 6 -5.40 14.04 -6.87
C ILE A 6 -5.51 13.91 -8.40
N ASN A 7 -6.31 14.74 -9.05
CA ASN A 7 -6.49 14.67 -10.51
C ASN A 7 -5.23 15.09 -11.27
N GLU A 8 -4.52 16.11 -10.79
CA GLU A 8 -3.23 16.52 -11.37
C GLU A 8 -2.17 15.42 -11.23
N GLN A 9 -2.08 14.78 -10.06
CA GLN A 9 -1.16 13.68 -9.83
C GLN A 9 -1.49 12.46 -10.69
N LEU A 10 -2.76 12.09 -10.80
CA LEU A 10 -3.20 11.04 -11.73
C LEU A 10 -2.82 11.35 -13.17
N GLN A 11 -2.93 12.61 -13.59
CA GLN A 11 -2.54 13.00 -14.96
C GLN A 11 -1.04 12.82 -15.18
N ARG A 12 -0.18 13.22 -14.22
CA ARG A 12 1.26 12.97 -14.29
C ARG A 12 1.57 11.46 -14.36
N ILE A 13 0.91 10.66 -13.51
CA ILE A 13 1.06 9.20 -13.52
C ILE A 13 0.66 8.64 -14.88
N LYS A 14 -0.49 9.05 -15.45
CA LYS A 14 -0.94 8.64 -16.80
C LYS A 14 0.10 8.90 -17.88
N GLU A 15 0.76 10.05 -17.82
CA GLU A 15 1.81 10.42 -18.78
C GLU A 15 3.07 9.57 -18.63
N LYS A 16 3.35 9.07 -17.42
CA LYS A 16 4.48 8.18 -17.12
C LYS A 16 4.21 6.71 -17.47
N ILE A 17 2.94 6.26 -17.53
CA ILE A 17 2.58 4.86 -17.83
C ILE A 17 3.25 4.32 -19.12
N PRO A 18 3.20 5.01 -20.28
CA PRO A 18 3.85 4.52 -21.49
C PRO A 18 5.38 4.42 -21.36
N LEU A 19 5.99 5.27 -20.53
CA LEU A 19 7.44 5.26 -20.31
C LEU A 19 7.86 4.02 -19.53
N ILE A 20 7.15 3.69 -18.45
CA ILE A 20 7.48 2.53 -17.64
C ILE A 20 7.15 1.21 -18.33
N GLN A 21 6.07 1.17 -19.13
CA GLN A 21 5.80 0.03 -20.01
C GLN A 21 6.90 -0.17 -21.07
N LYS A 22 7.45 0.94 -21.60
CA LYS A 22 8.57 0.87 -22.53
C LYS A 22 9.84 0.38 -21.83
N TYR A 23 10.10 0.82 -20.59
CA TYR A 23 11.22 0.37 -19.76
C TYR A 23 11.16 -1.15 -19.56
N TYR A 24 9.99 -1.70 -19.20
CA TYR A 24 9.82 -3.15 -19.05
C TYR A 24 9.55 -3.90 -20.37
N HIS A 25 9.46 -3.20 -21.51
CA HIS A 25 9.16 -3.76 -22.83
C HIS A 25 7.81 -4.48 -22.99
N HIS A 26 6.87 -4.30 -22.06
CA HIS A 26 5.51 -4.85 -22.14
C HIS A 26 4.54 -4.08 -21.24
N ASN A 27 3.24 -4.39 -21.34
CA ASN A 27 2.25 -3.84 -20.43
C ASN A 27 2.33 -4.53 -19.06
N ILE A 28 2.73 -3.80 -18.04
CA ILE A 28 2.88 -4.28 -16.65
C ILE A 28 1.62 -4.12 -15.80
N PHE A 29 0.58 -3.43 -16.29
CA PHE A 29 -0.63 -3.12 -15.53
C PHE A 29 -1.87 -3.78 -16.13
N GLU A 30 -2.74 -4.31 -15.27
CA GLU A 30 -4.05 -4.81 -15.67
C GLU A 30 -5.04 -3.67 -15.92
N PRO A 31 -6.09 -3.86 -16.75
CA PRO A 31 -7.10 -2.84 -16.99
C PRO A 31 -7.79 -2.35 -15.70
N PRO A 32 -8.25 -1.08 -15.64
CA PRO A 32 -8.96 -0.56 -14.47
C PRO A 32 -10.26 -1.32 -14.16
N LEU A 33 -10.64 -1.33 -12.88
CA LEU A 33 -11.95 -1.79 -12.42
C LEU A 33 -13.06 -0.82 -12.82
N SER A 34 -14.27 -1.33 -12.96
CA SER A 34 -15.46 -0.49 -13.07
C SER A 34 -15.85 0.12 -11.73
N GLU A 35 -16.54 1.27 -11.76
CA GLU A 35 -17.14 1.85 -10.55
C GLU A 35 -18.13 0.90 -9.85
N VAL A 36 -18.80 0.04 -10.60
CA VAL A 36 -19.76 -0.93 -10.04
C VAL A 36 -19.04 -1.97 -9.19
N GLU A 37 -17.90 -2.48 -9.67
CA GLU A 37 -17.07 -3.45 -8.96
C GLU A 37 -16.50 -2.86 -7.67
N VAL A 38 -15.96 -1.64 -7.73
CA VAL A 38 -15.41 -0.97 -6.54
C VAL A 38 -16.51 -0.65 -5.52
N LEU A 39 -17.69 -0.19 -5.95
CA LEU A 39 -18.82 0.04 -5.05
C LEU A 39 -19.32 -1.27 -4.40
N ALA A 40 -19.30 -2.37 -5.13
CA ALA A 40 -19.67 -3.67 -4.59
C ALA A 40 -18.68 -4.12 -3.50
N TYR A 41 -17.38 -3.93 -3.74
CA TYR A 41 -16.32 -4.22 -2.77
C TYR A 41 -16.48 -3.39 -1.48
N GLU A 42 -16.56 -2.07 -1.59
CA GLU A 42 -16.77 -1.17 -0.45
C GLU A 42 -18.01 -1.54 0.37
N LYS A 43 -19.12 -1.87 -0.32
CA LYS A 43 -20.37 -2.28 0.34
C LYS A 43 -20.23 -3.62 1.06
N ALA A 44 -19.54 -4.59 0.46
CA ALA A 44 -19.34 -5.92 1.05
C ALA A 44 -18.48 -5.85 2.31
N HIS A 45 -17.47 -4.98 2.33
CA HIS A 45 -16.54 -4.81 3.46
C HIS A 45 -16.95 -3.68 4.42
N HIS A 46 -18.01 -2.94 4.15
CA HIS A 46 -18.44 -1.81 4.98
C HIS A 46 -17.37 -0.72 5.17
N ILE A 47 -16.53 -0.52 4.14
CA ILE A 47 -15.48 0.50 4.13
C ILE A 47 -15.73 1.53 3.03
N ARG A 48 -14.95 2.61 3.05
CA ARG A 48 -14.70 3.44 1.87
C ARG A 48 -13.21 3.34 1.53
N LEU A 49 -12.89 3.29 0.26
CA LEU A 49 -11.50 3.36 -0.17
C LEU A 49 -11.01 4.82 -0.12
N PRO A 50 -9.71 5.05 0.15
CA PRO A 50 -9.06 6.34 -0.06
C PRO A 50 -9.30 6.84 -1.49
N GLU A 51 -9.65 8.13 -1.64
CA GLU A 51 -10.11 8.69 -2.94
C GLU A 51 -9.06 8.56 -4.04
N ASP A 52 -7.78 8.71 -3.67
CA ASP A 52 -6.64 8.68 -4.57
C ASP A 52 -6.39 7.26 -5.09
N TYR A 53 -6.43 6.25 -4.21
CA TYR A 53 -6.40 4.84 -4.57
C TYR A 53 -7.61 4.45 -5.43
N ARG A 54 -8.82 4.84 -5.02
CA ARG A 54 -10.06 4.56 -5.77
C ARG A 54 -9.97 5.05 -7.21
N LYS A 55 -9.55 6.30 -7.41
CA LYS A 55 -9.43 6.86 -8.77
C LYS A 55 -8.33 6.19 -9.57
N PHE A 56 -7.24 5.76 -8.94
CA PHE A 56 -6.21 4.99 -9.64
C PHE A 56 -6.79 3.68 -10.15
N ILE A 57 -7.43 2.89 -9.28
CA ILE A 57 -7.93 1.56 -9.67
C ILE A 57 -9.08 1.60 -10.67
N THR A 58 -9.82 2.70 -10.77
CA THR A 58 -10.90 2.87 -11.77
C THR A 58 -10.49 3.61 -13.03
N THR A 59 -9.28 4.18 -13.10
CA THR A 59 -8.84 4.97 -14.27
C THR A 59 -7.46 4.64 -14.83
N ILE A 60 -6.60 3.95 -14.09
CA ILE A 60 -5.24 3.58 -14.49
C ILE A 60 -5.10 2.06 -14.60
N ALA A 61 -5.23 1.37 -13.46
CA ALA A 61 -4.94 -0.05 -13.37
C ALA A 61 -5.55 -0.67 -12.11
N SER A 62 -6.16 -1.86 -12.23
CA SER A 62 -6.66 -2.59 -11.06
C SER A 62 -5.56 -3.31 -10.28
N ALA A 63 -4.53 -3.75 -10.99
CA ALA A 63 -3.45 -4.63 -10.54
C ALA A 63 -2.29 -4.58 -11.54
N GLY A 64 -1.24 -5.35 -11.32
CA GLY A 64 -0.15 -5.46 -12.27
C GLY A 64 1.00 -6.34 -11.81
N GLU A 65 1.95 -6.60 -12.72
CA GLU A 65 3.20 -7.29 -12.42
C GLU A 65 4.18 -6.42 -11.62
N LYS A 66 3.86 -5.13 -11.48
CA LYS A 66 4.65 -4.13 -10.78
C LYS A 66 3.75 -3.21 -9.94
N PRO A 67 4.27 -2.53 -8.90
CA PRO A 67 5.67 -2.52 -8.43
C PRO A 67 6.13 -3.87 -7.85
N PHE A 68 7.45 -4.05 -7.73
CA PHE A 68 8.09 -5.23 -7.13
C PHE A 68 7.58 -6.58 -7.69
N TYR A 69 6.94 -7.40 -6.84
CA TYR A 69 6.32 -8.69 -7.17
C TYR A 69 4.83 -8.60 -7.55
N GLY A 70 4.33 -7.40 -7.79
CA GLY A 70 3.03 -7.15 -8.39
C GLY A 70 2.03 -6.44 -7.48
N LEU A 71 1.26 -5.54 -8.07
CA LEU A 71 0.14 -4.86 -7.44
C LEU A 71 -1.08 -5.80 -7.41
N TYR A 72 -1.62 -6.07 -6.23
CA TYR A 72 -2.77 -6.94 -6.05
C TYR A 72 -4.09 -6.25 -6.37
N ASP A 73 -4.96 -7.01 -7.04
CA ASP A 73 -6.35 -6.64 -7.29
C ASP A 73 -7.17 -6.83 -6.01
N ILE A 74 -8.05 -5.88 -5.69
CA ILE A 74 -8.89 -5.95 -4.49
C ILE A 74 -9.99 -7.01 -4.56
N ILE A 75 -10.36 -7.46 -5.77
CA ILE A 75 -11.46 -8.39 -6.02
C ILE A 75 -10.94 -9.82 -6.18
N LYS A 76 -9.77 -9.98 -6.82
CA LYS A 76 -9.19 -11.30 -7.02
C LYS A 76 -8.60 -11.83 -5.71
N PRO A 77 -8.60 -13.15 -5.50
CA PRO A 77 -7.91 -13.72 -4.35
C PRO A 77 -6.42 -13.38 -4.44
N LYS A 78 -5.85 -12.99 -3.30
CA LYS A 78 -4.41 -12.85 -3.12
C LYS A 78 -3.75 -14.25 -3.09
N PRO A 79 -2.43 -14.34 -3.33
CA PRO A 79 -1.69 -15.58 -3.12
C PRO A 79 -1.87 -16.14 -1.71
N GLU A 80 -1.88 -17.47 -1.55
CA GLU A 80 -2.14 -18.15 -0.27
C GLU A 80 -1.12 -17.85 0.82
N TYR A 81 0.08 -17.41 0.44
CA TYR A 81 1.15 -17.04 1.37
C TYR A 81 1.00 -15.62 1.93
N GLU A 82 0.06 -14.82 1.41
CA GLU A 82 -0.18 -13.48 1.91
C GLU A 82 -0.96 -13.48 3.21
N MET A 83 -0.68 -12.49 4.05
CA MET A 83 -1.49 -12.23 5.23
C MET A 83 -2.93 -11.91 4.83
N ASN A 84 -3.88 -12.56 5.49
CA ASN A 84 -5.30 -12.24 5.34
C ASN A 84 -5.61 -10.97 6.14
N SER A 85 -5.57 -9.82 5.46
CA SER A 85 -6.01 -8.57 6.07
C SER A 85 -7.54 -8.51 6.26
N ILE A 86 -7.97 -7.80 7.31
CA ILE A 86 -9.37 -7.63 7.73
C ILE A 86 -9.73 -6.14 7.61
N PRO A 87 -10.00 -5.64 6.39
CA PRO A 87 -10.15 -4.20 6.14
C PRO A 87 -11.36 -3.59 6.87
N GLU A 88 -12.38 -4.38 7.20
CA GLU A 88 -13.59 -3.94 7.91
C GLU A 88 -13.36 -3.60 9.40
N LYS A 89 -12.23 -4.00 10.00
CA LYS A 89 -11.87 -3.67 11.39
C LYS A 89 -10.93 -2.45 11.42
N PRO A 90 -10.97 -1.62 12.48
CA PRO A 90 -10.13 -0.43 12.54
C PRO A 90 -8.65 -0.80 12.70
N PHE A 91 -7.80 -0.13 11.92
CA PHE A 91 -6.35 -0.17 12.02
C PHE A 91 -5.92 0.38 13.39
N PRO A 92 -5.09 -0.35 14.15
CA PRO A 92 -4.82 -0.03 15.56
C PRO A 92 -3.68 0.99 15.76
N TYR A 93 -2.84 1.21 14.74
CA TYR A 93 -1.66 2.07 14.84
C TYR A 93 -1.91 3.47 14.25
N THR A 94 -1.09 4.44 14.65
CA THR A 94 -1.13 5.81 14.09
C THR A 94 0.25 6.25 13.65
N ILE A 95 0.34 7.31 12.83
CA ILE A 95 1.62 7.85 12.35
C ILE A 95 2.63 8.09 13.50
N ASP A 96 2.15 8.56 14.66
CA ASP A 96 2.97 8.85 15.84
C ASP A 96 3.17 7.65 16.79
N ALA A 97 2.43 6.56 16.56
CA ALA A 97 2.50 5.33 17.36
C ALA A 97 2.45 4.08 16.45
N PRO A 98 3.51 3.86 15.62
CA PRO A 98 3.64 2.65 14.82
C PRO A 98 3.92 1.42 15.69
N LEU A 99 3.71 0.23 15.14
CA LEU A 99 4.21 -1.00 15.76
C LEU A 99 5.67 -1.17 15.38
N LEU A 100 6.57 -1.18 16.36
CA LEU A 100 7.98 -1.48 16.15
C LEU A 100 8.38 -2.61 17.11
N ILE A 101 8.74 -3.77 16.56
CA ILE A 101 8.93 -5.00 17.33
C ILE A 101 10.05 -4.84 18.37
N TYR A 102 11.11 -4.10 18.03
CA TYR A 102 12.21 -3.81 18.96
C TYR A 102 11.85 -2.80 20.08
N GLN A 103 10.65 -2.22 20.06
CA GLN A 103 10.19 -1.25 21.06
C GLN A 103 9.12 -1.80 22.02
N ILE A 104 8.62 -3.01 21.78
CA ILE A 104 7.64 -3.66 22.65
C ILE A 104 8.34 -4.68 23.57
N ASP A 105 7.66 -5.05 24.66
CA ASP A 105 8.13 -6.12 25.55
C ASP A 105 7.72 -7.51 25.04
N ASP A 106 8.38 -8.54 25.60
CA ASP A 106 8.16 -9.94 25.21
C ASP A 106 6.70 -10.36 25.40
N ASP A 107 6.06 -9.95 26.49
CA ASP A 107 4.65 -10.26 26.77
C ASP A 107 3.71 -9.68 25.68
N THR A 108 3.97 -8.44 25.25
CA THR A 108 3.21 -7.80 24.16
C THR A 108 3.47 -8.48 22.82
N TYR A 109 4.73 -8.84 22.54
CA TYR A 109 5.08 -9.57 21.33
C TYR A 109 4.37 -10.92 21.29
N GLU A 110 4.45 -11.71 22.36
CA GLU A 110 3.79 -13.02 22.46
C GLU A 110 2.28 -12.88 22.21
N MET A 111 1.62 -11.92 22.85
CA MET A 111 0.20 -11.64 22.65
C MET A 111 -0.15 -11.27 21.21
N LEU A 112 0.68 -10.47 20.53
CA LEU A 112 0.44 -10.07 19.12
C LEU A 112 0.60 -11.24 18.15
N MET A 113 1.45 -12.21 18.48
CA MET A 113 1.71 -13.39 17.64
C MET A 113 0.77 -14.57 17.92
N GLU A 114 -0.15 -14.43 18.88
CA GLU A 114 -1.20 -15.44 19.12
C GLU A 114 -2.11 -15.57 17.89
N GLU A 115 -2.38 -16.80 17.43
CA GLU A 115 -3.21 -17.06 16.24
C GLU A 115 -4.63 -16.47 16.33
N GLU A 116 -5.18 -16.34 17.54
CA GLU A 116 -6.50 -15.75 17.78
C GLU A 116 -6.48 -14.22 17.76
N ASN A 117 -5.29 -13.61 17.87
CA ASN A 117 -5.12 -12.17 17.84
C ASN A 117 -5.03 -11.69 16.39
N ASP A 118 -6.07 -11.00 15.94
CA ASP A 118 -6.12 -10.45 14.59
C ASP A 118 -5.70 -8.98 14.50
N GLU A 119 -5.19 -8.37 15.58
CA GLU A 119 -4.87 -6.94 15.66
C GLU A 119 -3.97 -6.47 14.52
N ILE A 120 -2.89 -7.21 14.26
CA ILE A 120 -1.92 -6.91 13.20
C ILE A 120 -2.49 -7.03 11.78
N CYS A 121 -3.70 -7.56 11.61
CA CYS A 121 -4.34 -7.78 10.31
C CYS A 121 -5.42 -6.74 9.98
N ARG A 122 -5.79 -5.86 10.92
CA ARG A 122 -7.00 -5.02 10.81
C ARG A 122 -6.78 -3.78 9.96
N GLY A 123 -7.76 -3.42 9.13
CA GLY A 123 -7.93 -2.05 8.63
C GLY A 123 -7.08 -1.62 7.45
N TYR A 124 -6.42 -2.56 6.77
CA TYR A 124 -5.60 -2.28 5.60
C TYR A 124 -5.85 -3.27 4.45
N LEU A 125 -5.38 -2.87 3.27
CA LEU A 125 -5.21 -3.72 2.10
C LEU A 125 -3.73 -4.01 1.89
N VAL A 126 -3.39 -5.28 1.68
CA VAL A 126 -2.08 -5.69 1.16
C VAL A 126 -2.01 -5.33 -0.32
N LEU A 127 -1.03 -4.51 -0.72
CA LEU A 127 -0.91 -4.04 -2.10
C LEU A 127 0.14 -4.79 -2.92
N CYS A 128 1.30 -5.09 -2.34
CA CYS A 128 2.36 -5.85 -3.00
C CYS A 128 3.44 -6.28 -2.00
N GLN A 129 4.28 -7.24 -2.39
CA GLN A 129 5.50 -7.61 -1.67
C GLN A 129 6.74 -7.02 -2.33
N GLU A 130 7.71 -6.62 -1.51
CA GLU A 130 9.08 -6.27 -1.92
C GLU A 130 10.02 -7.48 -1.92
N GLY A 131 9.59 -8.59 -1.33
CA GLY A 131 10.39 -9.82 -1.12
C GLY A 131 10.67 -10.06 0.36
N CYS A 132 11.18 -11.25 0.72
CA CYS A 132 11.57 -11.60 2.09
C CYS A 132 10.50 -11.34 3.19
N GLY A 133 9.21 -11.42 2.83
CA GLY A 133 8.10 -11.15 3.75
C GLY A 133 7.74 -9.67 3.96
N MET A 134 8.45 -8.76 3.29
CA MET A 134 8.22 -7.31 3.32
C MET A 134 7.06 -6.94 2.39
N THR A 135 6.09 -6.21 2.94
CA THR A 135 4.82 -5.93 2.28
C THR A 135 4.46 -4.45 2.40
N ASN A 136 3.99 -3.85 1.30
CA ASN A 136 3.40 -2.52 1.34
C ASN A 136 1.89 -2.62 1.53
N ILE A 137 1.36 -1.92 2.53
CA ILE A 137 -0.06 -1.92 2.88
C ILE A 137 -0.64 -0.51 2.78
N LEU A 138 -1.93 -0.43 2.44
CA LEU A 138 -2.71 0.80 2.41
C LEU A 138 -3.75 0.77 3.53
N VAL A 139 -3.72 1.75 4.44
CA VAL A 139 -4.74 1.86 5.49
C VAL A 139 -6.05 2.35 4.89
N VAL A 140 -7.11 1.56 5.05
CA VAL A 140 -8.46 1.84 4.50
C VAL A 140 -9.55 1.95 5.56
N ASN A 141 -9.21 1.73 6.83
CA ASN A 141 -10.13 1.87 7.94
C ASN A 141 -9.35 2.22 9.20
N SER A 142 -9.43 3.47 9.64
CA SER A 142 -8.78 3.93 10.86
C SER A 142 -9.69 4.91 11.59
N GLY A 143 -9.62 4.87 12.92
CA GLY A 143 -10.25 5.89 13.76
C GLY A 143 -9.50 7.22 13.76
N ASP A 144 -8.27 7.25 13.23
CA ASP A 144 -7.43 8.44 13.10
C ASP A 144 -7.43 8.95 11.65
N GLU A 145 -7.90 10.18 11.46
CA GLU A 145 -8.01 10.80 10.13
C GLU A 145 -6.65 11.03 9.46
N THR A 146 -5.57 11.19 10.25
CA THR A 146 -4.22 11.40 9.70
C THR A 146 -3.58 10.12 9.19
N THR A 147 -4.04 8.97 9.70
CA THR A 147 -3.56 7.64 9.31
C THR A 147 -4.38 7.06 8.16
N TYR A 148 -5.67 7.40 8.05
CA TYR A 148 -6.53 6.90 6.97
C TYR A 148 -5.97 7.27 5.57
N GLY A 149 -5.84 6.27 4.71
CA GLY A 149 -5.36 6.42 3.33
C GLY A 149 -3.85 6.60 3.19
N THR A 150 -3.08 6.37 4.25
CA THR A 150 -1.62 6.41 4.20
C THR A 150 -1.03 5.04 3.89
N MET A 151 0.17 5.06 3.31
CA MET A 151 0.97 3.89 2.96
C MET A 151 1.89 3.51 4.11
N TRP A 152 1.98 2.21 4.38
CA TRP A 152 2.76 1.65 5.47
C TRP A 152 3.59 0.48 4.97
N PHE A 153 4.77 0.33 5.57
CA PHE A 153 5.65 -0.80 5.39
C PHE A 153 5.35 -1.81 6.49
N PHE A 154 5.10 -3.05 6.09
CA PHE A 154 4.79 -4.17 6.98
C PHE A 154 5.90 -5.21 6.84
N ASP A 155 6.61 -5.46 7.94
CA ASP A 155 7.63 -6.49 8.00
C ASP A 155 7.77 -7.06 9.41
N LEU A 156 7.08 -8.17 9.66
CA LEU A 156 7.25 -8.97 10.86
C LEU A 156 8.28 -10.08 10.69
N SER A 157 8.66 -10.40 9.45
CA SER A 157 9.58 -11.51 9.16
C SER A 157 11.02 -11.19 9.55
N ASN A 158 11.37 -9.90 9.58
CA ASN A 158 12.69 -9.41 9.93
C ASN A 158 12.70 -8.55 11.21
N ASP A 159 11.75 -8.79 12.13
CA ASP A 159 11.64 -8.12 13.43
C ASP A 159 11.56 -6.58 13.35
N PHE A 160 11.01 -6.03 12.27
CA PHE A 160 10.82 -4.60 12.10
C PHE A 160 9.51 -4.12 12.76
N GLY A 161 8.36 -4.50 12.19
CA GLY A 161 7.05 -4.03 12.62
C GLY A 161 6.17 -3.53 11.47
N ILE A 162 5.31 -2.56 11.79
CA ILE A 162 4.34 -1.94 10.87
C ILE A 162 4.45 -0.43 11.07
N ALA A 163 5.04 0.27 10.11
CA ALA A 163 5.37 1.70 10.21
C ALA A 163 4.95 2.48 8.95
N PRO A 164 4.61 3.77 9.07
CA PRO A 164 4.23 4.60 7.93
C PRO A 164 5.42 4.82 6.99
N ILE A 165 5.13 4.96 5.70
CA ILE A 165 6.11 5.35 4.68
C ILE A 165 5.99 6.87 4.49
N PHE A 166 7.11 7.59 4.55
CA PHE A 166 7.17 9.04 4.45
C PHE A 166 7.73 9.53 3.11
N LYS A 167 7.30 10.72 2.69
CA LYS A 167 7.89 11.39 1.53
C LYS A 167 9.37 11.72 1.81
N PRO A 168 10.30 11.45 0.86
CA PRO A 168 11.74 11.63 1.08
C PRO A 168 12.10 13.02 1.60
N GLY A 169 12.93 13.06 2.64
CA GLY A 169 13.39 14.31 3.24
C GLY A 169 12.34 15.09 4.03
N THR A 170 11.17 14.49 4.30
CA THR A 170 10.08 15.10 5.07
C THR A 170 9.58 14.16 6.17
N LYS A 171 8.58 14.60 6.94
CA LYS A 171 7.80 13.77 7.87
C LYS A 171 6.34 13.63 7.43
N GLU A 172 6.05 13.92 6.17
CA GLU A 172 4.70 13.80 5.63
C GLU A 172 4.50 12.35 5.16
N PRO A 173 3.48 11.62 5.68
CA PRO A 173 3.21 10.26 5.25
C PRO A 173 2.79 10.26 3.78
N MET A 174 3.21 9.23 3.05
CA MET A 174 2.76 8.99 1.69
C MET A 174 1.30 8.52 1.69
N HIS A 175 0.52 9.10 0.79
CA HIS A 175 -0.72 8.47 0.34
C HIS A 175 -0.43 7.54 -0.86
N PHE A 176 -1.44 6.80 -1.33
CA PHE A 176 -1.26 5.81 -2.39
C PHE A 176 -0.65 6.41 -3.66
N LEU A 177 -1.14 7.57 -4.11
CA LEU A 177 -0.60 8.19 -5.33
C LEU A 177 0.82 8.70 -5.17
N ASP A 178 1.20 9.17 -3.98
CA ASP A 178 2.58 9.55 -3.68
C ASP A 178 3.51 8.34 -3.81
N TRP A 179 3.09 7.21 -3.23
CA TRP A 179 3.84 5.96 -3.24
C TRP A 179 4.03 5.38 -4.65
N ILE A 180 2.96 5.26 -5.45
CA ILE A 180 3.08 4.70 -6.80
C ILE A 180 3.82 5.65 -7.73
N GLU A 181 3.61 6.97 -7.62
CA GLU A 181 4.34 7.94 -8.44
C GLU A 181 5.83 7.92 -8.09
N TYR A 182 6.18 7.82 -6.80
CA TYR A 182 7.56 7.71 -6.36
C TYR A 182 8.25 6.47 -6.92
N TRP A 183 7.60 5.30 -6.86
CA TRP A 183 8.13 4.08 -7.45
C TRP A 183 8.36 4.21 -8.97
N ILE A 184 7.41 4.81 -9.70
CA ILE A 184 7.55 5.05 -11.14
C ILE A 184 8.74 5.98 -11.41
N ASP A 185 8.86 7.07 -10.65
CA ASP A 185 9.92 8.05 -10.82
C ASP A 185 11.30 7.49 -10.51
N PHE A 186 11.40 6.68 -9.45
CA PHE A 186 12.62 5.95 -9.11
C PHE A 186 12.98 5.00 -10.25
N THR A 187 12.05 4.13 -10.67
CA THR A 187 12.31 3.13 -11.73
C THR A 187 12.75 3.76 -13.05
N LEU A 188 12.20 4.92 -13.41
CA LEU A 188 12.57 5.61 -14.66
C LEU A 188 13.91 6.37 -14.59
N GLN A 189 14.45 6.58 -13.38
CA GLN A 189 15.70 7.30 -13.14
C GLN A 189 16.85 6.40 -12.68
N ALA A 190 16.53 5.24 -12.10
CA ALA A 190 17.48 4.29 -11.54
C ALA A 190 18.38 3.67 -12.61
N ASP A 191 19.64 3.44 -12.23
CA ASP A 191 20.55 2.59 -12.98
C ASP A 191 20.27 1.10 -12.65
N ASP A 192 20.72 0.17 -13.50
CA ASP A 192 20.42 -1.28 -13.36
C ASP A 192 20.91 -1.91 -12.03
N ASP A 193 21.81 -1.23 -11.31
CA ASP A 193 22.41 -1.69 -10.04
C ASP A 193 21.74 -1.07 -8.79
N ASP A 194 20.76 -0.18 -8.95
CA ASP A 194 20.10 0.48 -7.83
C ASP A 194 19.07 -0.47 -7.18
N ASP A 195 19.34 -0.90 -5.95
CA ASP A 195 18.39 -1.62 -5.10
C ASP A 195 17.53 -0.61 -4.32
N PHE A 196 16.22 -0.85 -4.26
CA PHE A 196 15.26 0.07 -3.62
C PHE A 196 14.17 -0.70 -2.90
N GLY A 197 13.92 -0.32 -1.65
CA GLY A 197 12.79 -0.75 -0.87
C GLY A 197 12.23 0.41 -0.03
N PHE A 198 10.93 0.39 0.24
CA PHE A 198 10.30 1.49 0.97
C PHE A 198 10.68 1.54 2.46
N ILE A 199 11.37 0.53 2.98
CA ILE A 199 11.96 0.55 4.33
C ILE A 199 12.90 1.74 4.57
N GLU A 200 13.56 2.27 3.53
CA GLU A 200 14.42 3.45 3.68
C GLU A 200 13.65 4.74 3.97
N LEU A 201 12.33 4.69 3.85
CA LEU A 201 11.41 5.81 4.00
C LEU A 201 10.48 5.66 5.22
N THR A 202 10.77 4.74 6.15
CA THR A 202 9.98 4.51 7.38
C THR A 202 10.59 5.17 8.62
#